data_AF-A0A6A9T467-F1
#
_entry.id   AF-A0A6A9T467-F1
#
_cell.length_a   1.000
_cell.length_b   1.000
_cell.length_c   1.000
_cell.angle_alpha   90.00
_cell.angle_beta   90.00
_cell.angle_gamma   90.00
#
_symmetry.space_group_name_H-M   'P 1'
#
loop_
_entity.id
_entity.type
_entity.pdbx_description
1 polymer ?
#
loop_
_entity_poly.entity_id
_entity_poly.type
_entity_poly.pdbx_seq_one_letter_code
_entity_poly.pdbx_strand_id
1 'polypeptide(L)'
;MEYGVVEIVDRDDGTGQIVGTILWNYAMSLIRYEMGDKATINKGSTTCDCGRGLPLTVEQFEGRTDDILRTPDGRLLPAVNFYTLMYDIEGVEMFKLVQTTVDHVEVRLVVSDSYNKSNEAELRSGLPARGRQRRHPNSVYGYYRTRFRQRKDPMCRIED
;
A
#
# COMPACT_ATOMS: atom_id res chain seq x y z
N MET A 1 -7.26 28.71 11.78
CA MET A 1 -7.60 27.88 12.95
C MET A 1 -7.13 26.48 12.65
N GLU A 2 -6.24 25.93 13.47
CA GLU A 2 -5.66 24.60 13.27
C GLU A 2 -6.53 23.55 13.97
N TYR A 3 -6.89 22.49 13.26
CA TYR A 3 -7.74 21.41 13.77
C TYR A 3 -6.95 20.36 14.57
N GLY A 4 -5.63 20.33 14.41
CA GLY A 4 -4.73 19.36 15.02
C GLY A 4 -3.26 19.68 14.78
N VAL A 5 -2.39 18.96 15.47
CA VAL A 5 -0.94 19.00 15.32
C VAL A 5 -0.48 17.69 14.69
N VAL A 6 0.44 17.78 13.72
CA VAL A 6 1.06 16.62 13.08
C VAL A 6 2.55 16.61 13.40
N GLU A 7 3.03 15.45 13.82
CA GLU A 7 4.43 15.15 14.08
C GLU A 7 4.90 14.10 13.06
N ILE A 8 6.19 14.19 12.69
CA ILE A 8 6.88 13.14 11.93
C ILE A 8 7.97 12.61 12.84
N VAL A 9 7.79 11.39 13.36
CA VAL A 9 8.69 10.74 14.33
C VAL A 9 9.55 9.66 13.67
N ASP A 10 10.60 9.20 14.36
CA ASP A 10 11.52 8.14 13.90
C ASP A 10 12.06 8.39 12.48
N ARG A 11 12.64 9.57 12.28
CA ARG A 11 13.10 10.03 10.97
C ARG A 11 14.40 9.33 10.55
N ASP A 12 14.38 8.73 9.38
CA ASP A 12 15.57 8.25 8.65
C ASP A 12 15.60 8.91 7.26
N ASP A 13 16.67 9.65 6.96
CA ASP A 13 16.86 10.49 5.75
C ASP A 13 15.66 11.39 5.35
N GLY A 14 14.88 11.86 6.33
CA GLY A 14 13.71 12.72 6.09
C GLY A 14 12.38 11.99 5.90
N THR A 15 12.39 10.65 5.91
CA THR A 15 11.17 9.82 5.97
C THR A 15 10.89 9.43 7.42
N GLY A 16 9.65 9.57 7.89
CA GLY A 16 9.27 9.18 9.24
C GLY A 16 7.79 8.82 9.38
N GLN A 17 7.40 8.34 10.56
CA GLN A 17 6.02 7.96 10.85
C GLN A 17 5.17 9.19 11.17
N ILE A 18 3.93 9.20 10.68
CA ILE A 18 2.99 10.29 10.91
C ILE A 18 2.21 10.05 12.19
N VAL A 19 2.33 11.01 13.12
CA VAL A 19 1.63 11.00 14.41
C VAL A 19 0.77 12.25 14.51
N GLY A 20 -0.50 12.09 14.87
CA GLY A 20 -1.48 13.18 14.92
C GLY A 20 -2.05 13.41 16.31
N THR A 21 -2.27 14.68 16.64
CA THR A 21 -3.06 15.09 17.82
C THR A 21 -4.21 15.97 17.37
N ILE A 22 -5.45 15.58 17.68
CA ILE A 22 -6.64 16.36 17.34
C ILE A 22 -6.92 17.37 18.47
N LEU A 23 -7.06 18.65 18.13
CA LEU A 23 -7.28 19.72 19.12
C LEU A 23 -8.74 20.15 19.26
N TRP A 24 -9.63 19.71 18.37
CA TRP A 24 -11.02 20.18 18.28
C TRP A 24 -12.10 19.10 18.45
N ASN A 25 -11.72 17.82 18.58
CA ASN A 25 -12.68 16.73 18.80
C ASN A 25 -12.78 16.42 20.30
N TYR A 26 -13.79 16.97 20.96
CA TYR A 26 -14.05 16.78 22.39
C TYR A 26 -14.71 15.44 22.73
N ALA A 27 -15.39 14.80 21.77
CA ALA A 27 -16.05 13.51 22.01
C ALA A 27 -15.02 12.37 22.01
N MET A 28 -14.05 12.43 21.10
CA MET A 28 -13.00 11.42 20.95
C MET A 28 -11.67 12.08 20.62
N SER A 29 -11.00 12.60 21.65
CA SER A 29 -9.69 13.22 21.50
C SER A 29 -8.62 12.16 21.23
N LEU A 30 -7.98 12.24 20.08
CA LEU A 30 -6.83 11.42 19.73
C LEU A 30 -5.56 12.23 20.01
N ILE A 31 -4.73 11.74 20.94
CA ILE A 31 -3.48 12.39 21.35
C ILE A 31 -2.32 11.50 20.96
N ARG A 32 -1.36 12.05 20.21
CA ARG A 32 -0.21 11.32 19.64
C ARG A 32 -0.62 9.98 19.00
N TYR A 33 -1.69 10.01 18.22
CA TYR A 33 -2.19 8.83 17.54
C TYR A 33 -1.27 8.46 16.37
N GLU A 34 -0.72 7.26 16.42
CA GLU A 34 0.08 6.66 15.37
C GLU A 34 -0.84 6.16 14.25
N MET A 35 -0.79 6.81 13.09
CA MET A 35 -1.67 6.46 11.96
C MET A 35 -1.22 5.16 11.27
N GLY A 36 0.03 4.76 11.50
CA GLY A 36 0.70 3.68 10.78
C GLY A 36 1.26 4.11 9.42
N ASP A 37 1.05 5.37 9.00
CA ASP A 37 1.54 5.92 7.73
C ASP A 37 2.96 6.49 7.86
N LYS A 38 3.71 6.45 6.75
CA LYS A 38 5.01 7.12 6.61
C LYS A 38 4.96 8.20 5.53
N ALA A 39 5.68 9.28 5.78
CA ALA A 39 5.86 10.36 4.83
C ALA A 39 7.31 10.87 4.82
N THR A 40 7.74 11.27 3.63
CA THR A 40 8.99 11.99 3.38
C THR A 40 8.69 13.48 3.40
N ILE A 41 9.37 14.23 4.26
CA ILE A 41 9.20 15.69 4.38
C ILE A 41 10.14 16.43 3.43
N ASN A 42 9.70 17.58 2.91
CA ASN A 42 10.58 18.43 2.11
C ASN A 42 11.79 18.89 2.95
N LYS A 43 12.97 18.91 2.32
CA LYS A 43 14.21 19.41 2.96
C LYS A 43 14.16 20.94 3.02
N GLY A 44 14.20 21.49 4.24
CA GLY A 44 14.29 22.94 4.51
C GLY A 44 12.95 23.64 4.78
N SER A 45 12.99 24.96 4.95
CA SER A 45 11.80 25.81 5.13
C SER A 45 11.16 26.11 3.78
N THR A 46 10.52 25.11 3.17
CA THR A 46 9.78 25.33 1.93
C THR A 46 8.48 26.05 2.26
N THR A 47 8.45 27.36 2.03
CA THR A 47 7.20 28.13 2.03
C THR A 47 6.37 27.67 0.83
N CYS A 48 5.17 27.16 1.10
CA CYS A 48 4.23 26.81 0.04
C CYS A 48 3.83 28.06 -0.75
N ASP A 49 3.87 28.02 -2.08
CA ASP A 49 3.38 29.11 -2.96
C ASP A 49 1.90 29.44 -2.73
N CYS A 50 1.17 28.56 -2.05
CA CYS A 50 -0.19 28.79 -1.57
C CYS A 50 -0.29 29.80 -0.41
N GLY A 51 0.83 30.31 0.11
CA GLY A 51 0.87 31.29 1.21
C GLY A 51 0.59 30.72 2.60
N ARG A 52 0.48 29.39 2.74
CA ARG A 52 0.30 28.74 4.05
C ARG A 52 1.65 28.62 4.78
N GLY A 53 1.73 29.18 5.99
CA GLY A 53 2.91 29.13 6.86
C GLY A 53 2.96 27.89 7.77
N LEU A 54 2.46 26.74 7.31
CA LEU A 54 2.49 25.52 8.12
C LEU A 54 3.93 25.01 8.25
N PRO A 55 4.34 24.50 9.43
CA PRO A 55 5.74 24.17 9.73
C PRO A 55 6.27 22.95 8.97
N LEU A 56 5.39 22.14 8.38
CA LEU A 56 5.74 20.88 7.72
C LEU A 56 5.05 20.80 6.35
N THR A 57 5.83 20.50 5.31
CA THR A 57 5.32 20.14 3.99
C THR A 57 5.81 18.74 3.64
N VAL A 58 4.90 17.92 3.12
CA VAL A 58 5.17 16.53 2.73
C VAL A 58 5.52 16.48 1.25
N GLU A 59 6.64 15.82 0.92
CA GLU A 59 7.06 15.56 -0.46
C GLU A 59 6.31 14.35 -1.03
N GLN A 60 6.30 13.25 -0.27
CA GLN A 60 5.72 11.97 -0.69
C GLN A 60 5.18 11.21 0.52
N PHE A 61 4.03 10.54 0.34
CA PHE A 61 3.54 9.52 1.27
C PHE A 61 4.05 8.16 0.80
N GLU A 62 4.72 7.43 1.70
CA GLU A 62 5.26 6.08 1.42
C GLU A 62 4.22 4.98 1.62
N GLY A 63 3.08 5.32 2.25
CA GLY A 63 2.00 4.40 2.59
C GLY A 63 2.07 3.89 4.03
N ARG A 64 1.30 2.84 4.32
CA ARG A 64 1.25 2.20 5.63
C ARG A 64 2.47 1.33 5.89
N THR A 65 2.95 1.35 7.12
CA THR A 65 4.14 0.62 7.60
C THR A 65 3.99 -0.90 7.56
N ASP A 66 2.77 -1.40 7.68
CA ASP A 66 2.41 -2.82 7.79
C ASP A 66 2.04 -3.47 6.45
N ASP A 67 1.70 -2.68 5.42
CA ASP A 67 1.16 -3.17 4.14
C ASP A 67 2.16 -3.01 2.98
N ILE A 68 3.36 -3.59 3.09
CA ILE A 68 4.43 -3.42 2.08
C ILE A 68 5.03 -4.77 1.65
N LEU A 69 5.10 -4.99 0.34
CA LEU A 69 5.90 -6.05 -0.28
C LEU A 69 7.31 -5.54 -0.62
N ARG A 70 8.34 -6.37 -0.43
CA ARG A 70 9.73 -6.02 -0.75
C ARG A 70 10.18 -6.71 -2.02
N THR A 71 10.77 -5.99 -2.96
CA THR A 71 11.31 -6.60 -4.18
C THR A 71 12.79 -6.98 -4.01
N PRO A 72 13.33 -7.89 -4.85
CA PRO A 72 14.74 -8.28 -4.78
C PRO A 72 15.72 -7.12 -5.03
N ASP A 73 15.28 -6.09 -5.76
CA ASP A 73 16.03 -4.85 -5.99
C ASP A 73 15.84 -3.80 -4.88
N GLY A 74 15.23 -4.17 -3.76
CA GLY A 74 15.14 -3.36 -2.55
C GLY A 74 13.99 -2.35 -2.52
N ARG A 75 13.14 -2.30 -3.55
CA ARG A 75 11.98 -1.41 -3.57
C ARG A 75 10.89 -1.90 -2.61
N LEU A 76 10.14 -0.94 -2.11
CA LEU A 76 8.97 -1.14 -1.28
C LEU A 76 7.73 -0.94 -2.15
N LEU A 77 6.86 -1.94 -2.22
CA LEU A 77 5.62 -1.91 -2.96
C LEU A 77 4.44 -1.91 -1.98
N PRO A 78 3.79 -0.76 -1.76
CA PRO A 78 2.59 -0.68 -0.94
C PRO A 78 1.48 -1.60 -1.47
N ALA A 79 0.79 -2.33 -0.58
CA ALA A 79 -0.27 -3.27 -0.95
C ALA A 79 -1.43 -2.59 -1.68
N VAL A 80 -1.66 -1.29 -1.41
CA VAL A 80 -2.67 -0.46 -2.11
C VAL A 80 -2.45 -0.43 -3.63
N ASN A 81 -1.21 -0.59 -4.11
CA ASN A 81 -0.92 -0.66 -5.54
C ASN A 81 -1.58 -1.88 -6.21
N PHE A 82 -1.84 -2.95 -5.46
CA PHE A 82 -2.48 -4.16 -5.97
C PHE A 82 -3.99 -4.13 -5.78
N TYR A 83 -4.49 -3.39 -4.79
CA TYR A 83 -5.90 -3.29 -4.48
C TYR A 83 -6.73 -2.89 -5.71
N THR A 84 -6.34 -1.83 -6.42
CA THR A 84 -7.11 -1.37 -7.58
C THR A 84 -7.11 -2.38 -8.72
N LEU A 85 -6.05 -3.18 -8.90
CA LEU A 85 -6.06 -4.27 -9.91
C LEU A 85 -7.08 -5.34 -9.56
N MET A 86 -7.09 -5.75 -8.29
CA MET A 86 -7.97 -6.82 -7.82
C MET A 86 -9.43 -6.37 -7.86
N TYR A 87 -9.67 -5.10 -7.55
CA TYR A 87 -11.01 -4.50 -7.57
C TYR A 87 -11.59 -4.40 -8.99
N ASP A 88 -10.77 -4.11 -9.99
CA ASP A 88 -11.23 -3.95 -11.38
C ASP A 88 -11.57 -5.28 -12.06
N ILE A 89 -11.13 -6.41 -11.50
CA ILE A 89 -11.26 -7.72 -12.13
C ILE A 89 -12.55 -8.39 -11.66
N GLU A 90 -13.48 -8.52 -12.60
CA GLU A 90 -14.79 -9.10 -12.35
C GLU A 90 -14.67 -10.52 -11.76
N GLY A 91 -15.48 -10.77 -10.73
CA GLY A 91 -15.54 -12.07 -10.07
C GLY A 91 -14.41 -12.34 -9.08
N VAL A 92 -13.51 -11.38 -8.81
CA VAL A 92 -12.66 -11.42 -7.61
C VAL A 92 -13.44 -10.83 -6.43
N GLU A 93 -13.74 -11.64 -5.43
CA GLU A 93 -14.49 -11.21 -4.24
C GLU A 93 -13.57 -10.83 -3.09
N MET A 94 -12.49 -11.59 -2.90
CA MET A 94 -11.46 -11.33 -1.90
C MET A 94 -10.09 -11.75 -2.42
N PHE A 95 -9.04 -11.12 -1.90
CA PHE A 95 -7.67 -11.49 -2.22
C PHE A 95 -6.75 -11.40 -1.01
N LYS A 96 -5.64 -12.14 -1.04
CA LYS A 96 -4.53 -12.06 -0.09
C LYS A 96 -3.22 -12.20 -0.84
N LEU A 97 -2.27 -11.32 -0.53
CA LEU A 97 -0.90 -11.38 -1.02
C LEU A 97 -0.03 -11.90 0.11
N VAL A 98 0.70 -13.00 -0.14
CA VAL A 98 1.60 -13.60 0.85
C VAL A 98 2.99 -13.65 0.27
N GLN A 99 3.90 -12.85 0.83
CA GLN A 99 5.31 -12.89 0.47
C GLN A 99 6.07 -13.85 1.37
N THR A 100 6.43 -15.02 0.87
CA THR A 100 7.19 -16.02 1.64
C THR A 100 8.70 -15.79 1.54
N THR A 101 9.17 -15.22 0.43
CA THR A 101 10.57 -14.81 0.19
C THR A 101 10.60 -13.53 -0.63
N VAL A 102 11.72 -12.80 -0.65
CA VAL A 102 11.84 -11.50 -1.33
C VAL A 102 11.49 -11.55 -2.83
N ASP A 103 11.67 -12.72 -3.45
CA ASP A 103 11.40 -13.00 -4.86
C ASP A 103 10.12 -13.81 -5.10
N HIS A 104 9.36 -14.13 -4.05
CA HIS A 104 8.15 -14.96 -4.16
C HIS A 104 6.94 -14.33 -3.48
N VAL A 105 5.91 -14.03 -4.28
CA VAL A 105 4.61 -13.58 -3.80
C VAL A 105 3.53 -14.55 -4.27
N GLU A 106 2.83 -15.16 -3.31
CA GLU A 106 1.63 -15.96 -3.53
C GLU A 106 0.41 -15.03 -3.57
N VAL A 107 -0.46 -15.22 -4.58
CA VAL A 107 -1.75 -14.54 -4.67
C VAL A 107 -2.85 -15.56 -4.42
N ARG A 108 -3.60 -15.37 -3.34
CA ARG A 108 -4.77 -16.18 -3.00
C ARG A 108 -6.01 -15.38 -3.30
N LEU A 109 -6.99 -16.01 -3.95
CA LEU A 109 -8.22 -15.36 -4.39
C LEU A 109 -9.43 -16.18 -3.93
N VAL A 110 -10.48 -15.47 -3.53
CA VAL A 110 -11.85 -15.98 -3.50
C VAL A 110 -12.56 -15.39 -4.71
N VAL A 111 -13.17 -16.27 -5.50
CA VAL A 111 -13.75 -15.90 -6.80
C VAL A 111 -15.20 -16.37 -6.92
N SER A 112 -16.00 -15.59 -7.62
CA SER A 112 -17.39 -15.90 -7.94
C SER A 112 -17.50 -16.69 -9.25
N ASP A 113 -18.72 -17.07 -9.63
CA ASP A 113 -19.01 -17.78 -10.89
C ASP A 113 -18.73 -16.93 -12.15
N SER A 114 -18.59 -15.60 -12.04
CA SER A 114 -18.22 -14.75 -13.18
C SER A 114 -16.72 -14.76 -13.48
N TYR A 115 -15.90 -15.31 -12.58
CA TYR A 115 -14.46 -15.40 -12.78
C TYR A 115 -14.09 -16.43 -13.85
N ASN A 116 -13.35 -15.97 -14.87
CA ASN A 116 -13.01 -16.79 -16.03
C ASN A 116 -11.53 -16.66 -16.44
N LYS A 117 -11.13 -17.39 -17.49
CA LYS A 117 -9.74 -17.43 -17.97
C LYS A 117 -9.21 -16.07 -18.46
N SER A 118 -10.09 -15.19 -18.96
CA SER A 118 -9.70 -13.83 -19.35
C SER A 118 -9.28 -13.03 -18.11
N ASN A 119 -10.04 -13.14 -17.03
CA ASN A 119 -9.77 -12.49 -15.75
C ASN A 119 -8.45 -13.01 -15.16
N GLU A 120 -8.19 -14.32 -15.27
CA GLU A 120 -6.90 -14.90 -14.88
C GLU A 120 -5.74 -14.34 -15.73
N ALA A 121 -5.91 -14.20 -17.04
CA ALA A 121 -4.88 -13.63 -17.92
C ALA A 121 -4.62 -12.14 -17.63
N GLU A 122 -5.66 -11.39 -17.33
CA GLU A 122 -5.57 -9.99 -16.90
C GLU A 122 -4.80 -9.87 -15.59
N LEU A 123 -5.12 -10.68 -14.57
CA LEU A 123 -4.36 -10.74 -13.32
C LEU A 123 -2.88 -11.05 -13.57
N ARG A 124 -2.60 -12.06 -14.39
CA ARG A 124 -1.22 -12.49 -14.71
C ARG A 124 -0.42 -11.43 -15.45
N SER A 125 -1.06 -10.58 -16.24
CA SER A 125 -0.39 -9.51 -16.98
C SER A 125 -0.30 -8.18 -16.19
N GLY A 126 -1.32 -7.85 -15.40
CA GLY A 126 -1.39 -6.62 -14.61
C GLY A 126 -0.49 -6.62 -13.36
N LEU A 127 -0.34 -7.77 -12.71
CA LEU A 127 0.48 -7.90 -11.49
C LEU A 127 1.96 -7.52 -11.73
N PRO A 128 2.66 -8.06 -12.75
CA PRO A 128 4.03 -7.65 -13.05
C PRO A 128 4.16 -6.18 -13.46
N ALA A 129 3.15 -5.60 -14.13
CA ALA A 129 3.19 -4.21 -14.58
C ALA A 129 3.21 -3.22 -13.41
N ARG A 130 2.48 -3.54 -12.33
CA ARG A 130 2.43 -2.71 -11.11
C ARG A 130 3.67 -2.86 -10.23
N GLY A 131 4.35 -4.01 -10.32
CA GLY A 131 5.70 -4.20 -9.76
C GLY A 131 6.81 -3.45 -10.51
N ARG A 132 6.54 -2.84 -11.68
CA ARG A 132 7.49 -2.15 -12.56
C ARG A 132 7.31 -0.62 -12.59
N GLN A 133 6.90 0.00 -11.48
CA GLN A 133 6.87 1.47 -11.43
C GLN A 133 8.31 2.05 -11.39
N ARG A 134 8.72 2.61 -12.54
CA ARG A 134 9.97 3.32 -12.92
C ARG A 134 11.21 2.45 -13.25
N ARG A 135 11.87 2.84 -14.34
CA ARG A 135 12.76 2.06 -15.23
C ARG A 135 14.14 1.76 -14.64
N HIS A 136 14.54 0.48 -14.68
CA HIS A 136 15.92 0.05 -14.98
C HIS A 136 15.87 -1.12 -15.98
N PRO A 137 16.75 -1.18 -17.02
CA PRO A 137 16.49 -1.98 -18.23
C PRO A 137 16.67 -3.51 -18.12
N ASN A 138 17.23 -4.03 -17.02
CA ASN A 138 17.78 -5.39 -16.99
C ASN A 138 17.19 -6.34 -15.93
N SER A 139 16.01 -6.07 -15.38
CA SER A 139 15.38 -6.99 -14.42
C SER A 139 14.41 -7.95 -15.11
N VAL A 140 14.86 -9.20 -15.27
CA VAL A 140 14.04 -10.35 -15.63
C VAL A 140 13.28 -10.77 -14.37
N TYR A 141 11.97 -10.58 -14.35
CA TYR A 141 11.12 -10.93 -13.20
C TYR A 141 10.38 -12.24 -13.48
N GLY A 142 10.63 -13.27 -12.66
CA GLY A 142 9.86 -14.51 -12.62
C GLY A 142 8.82 -14.45 -11.50
N TYR A 143 7.55 -14.77 -11.80
CA TYR A 143 6.43 -14.76 -10.85
C TYR A 143 5.50 -15.94 -11.12
N TYR A 144 5.63 -17.11 -10.47
CA TYR A 144 4.60 -18.16 -10.63
C TYR A 144 4.51 -19.14 -9.45
N ARG A 145 3.44 -19.03 -8.65
CA ARG A 145 2.51 -20.15 -8.38
C ARG A 145 1.25 -19.64 -7.68
N THR A 146 0.17 -19.49 -8.45
CA THR A 146 -1.17 -19.26 -7.90
C THR A 146 -1.73 -20.62 -7.48
N ARG A 147 -1.93 -20.87 -6.17
CA ARG A 147 -2.83 -21.95 -5.73
C ARG A 147 -4.23 -21.36 -5.63
N PHE A 148 -5.04 -21.60 -6.66
CA PHE A 148 -6.47 -21.34 -6.59
C PHE A 148 -7.11 -22.35 -5.66
N ARG A 149 -7.52 -21.93 -4.46
CA ARG A 149 -8.42 -22.71 -3.61
C ARG A 149 -9.82 -22.17 -3.84
N GLN A 150 -10.52 -22.72 -4.84
CA GLN A 150 -11.96 -22.49 -4.97
C GLN A 150 -12.62 -23.01 -3.69
N ARG A 151 -13.23 -22.12 -2.89
CA ARG A 151 -14.13 -22.52 -1.80
C ARG A 151 -15.42 -21.71 -1.95
N LYS A 152 -16.52 -22.45 -2.12
CA LYS A 152 -17.89 -21.95 -2.35
C LYS A 152 -18.60 -21.42 -1.09
N ASP A 153 -17.87 -21.08 -0.02
CA ASP A 153 -18.48 -20.80 1.28
C ASP A 153 -18.51 -19.29 1.58
N PRO A 154 -19.69 -18.64 1.65
CA PRO A 154 -19.82 -17.18 1.79
C PRO A 154 -19.39 -16.61 3.15
N MET A 155 -18.93 -17.46 4.09
CA MET A 155 -18.47 -17.06 5.43
C MET A 155 -16.95 -17.17 5.65
N CYS A 156 -16.16 -17.54 4.64
CA CYS A 156 -14.78 -17.94 4.86
C CYS A 156 -13.77 -16.77 4.78
N ARG A 157 -13.12 -16.46 5.91
CA ARG A 157 -11.89 -15.65 5.93
C ARG A 157 -10.80 -16.32 5.07
N ILE A 158 -9.95 -15.53 4.41
CA ILE A 158 -8.72 -16.04 3.79
C ILE A 158 -7.70 -16.34 4.91
N GLU A 159 -7.86 -17.50 5.55
CA GLU A 159 -6.96 -17.96 6.61
C GLU A 159 -5.57 -18.35 6.07
N ASP A 160 -4.61 -18.45 6.99
CA ASP A 160 -3.15 -18.61 6.75
C ASP A 160 -2.74 -19.96 6.14
#